data_AF-A0A314Z9I3-F1
#
_entry.id   AF-A0A314Z9I3-F1
#
_cell.length_a   1.000
_cell.length_b   1.000
_cell.length_c   1.000
_cell.angle_alpha   90.00
_cell.angle_beta   90.00
_cell.angle_gamma   90.00
#
_symmetry.space_group_name_H-M   'P 1'
#
loop_
_entity.id
_entity.type
_entity.pdbx_description
1 polymer ?
#
loop_
_entity_poly.entity_id
_entity_poly.type
_entity_poly.pdbx_seq_one_letter_code
_entity_poly.pdbx_strand_id
1 'polypeptide(L)'
;MRLEESAGNKDRIREVYERAIANVPPVPEKRYWQRYIYLWINYALYEELDAGDMERARDLYRECLQLIPHKKFSFAKIWLLAALLEIRQLNLEGARKILGTAIAKSPKDKIFKKYIEIELNLGNFDRCRKLYEKYLHWSPENCYAWTKYAELEKSLCETERNRAVFELAIAQPALDMPELLWKAYIDFEL
;
A
#
# COMPACT_ATOMS: atom_id res chain seq x y z
N MET A 1 25.77 14.66 31.14
CA MET A 1 26.76 14.32 30.10
C MET A 1 26.20 13.36 29.03
N ARG A 2 25.70 12.14 29.35
CA ARG A 2 25.17 11.21 28.32
C ARG A 2 23.92 11.66 27.53
N LEU A 3 23.09 12.55 28.09
CA LEU A 3 21.87 13.03 27.44
C LEU A 3 22.12 14.17 26.43
N GLU A 4 23.17 14.98 26.64
CA GLU A 4 23.51 16.09 25.75
C GLU A 4 24.28 15.60 24.51
N GLU A 5 25.13 14.57 24.67
CA GLU A 5 25.83 13.93 23.55
C GLU A 5 24.88 13.19 22.60
N SER A 6 23.82 12.57 23.12
CA SER A 6 22.81 11.90 22.30
C SER A 6 21.88 12.90 21.60
N ALA A 7 21.50 13.99 22.26
CA ALA A 7 20.74 15.09 21.66
C ALA A 7 21.53 15.77 20.52
N GLY A 8 22.81 16.10 20.75
CA GLY A 8 23.67 16.70 19.72
C GLY A 8 23.93 15.80 18.50
N ASN A 9 23.80 14.49 18.66
CA ASN A 9 23.86 13.56 17.53
C ASN A 9 22.55 13.54 16.73
N LYS A 10 21.38 13.62 17.41
CA LYS A 10 20.07 13.69 16.75
C LYS A 10 19.93 14.92 15.86
N ASP A 11 20.32 16.09 16.36
CA ASP A 11 20.19 17.34 15.59
C ASP A 11 21.09 17.36 14.35
N ARG A 12 22.31 16.83 14.47
CA ARG A 12 23.22 16.66 13.31
C ARG A 12 22.64 15.70 12.26
N ILE A 13 22.06 14.58 12.70
CA ILE A 13 21.45 13.60 11.79
C ILE A 13 20.27 14.25 11.05
N ARG A 14 19.41 14.99 11.77
CA ARG A 14 18.30 15.76 11.18
C ARG A 14 18.79 16.77 10.16
N GLU A 15 19.81 17.57 10.48
CA GLU A 15 20.39 18.54 9.55
C GLU A 15 20.90 17.89 8.25
N VAL A 16 21.57 16.73 8.36
CA VAL A 16 22.05 15.98 7.20
C VAL A 16 20.89 15.50 6.33
N TYR A 17 19.82 14.98 6.93
CA TYR A 17 18.64 14.56 6.19
C TYR A 17 17.91 15.74 5.55
N GLU A 18 17.70 16.84 6.29
CA GLU A 18 17.08 18.08 5.79
C GLU A 18 17.84 18.65 4.58
N ARG A 19 19.18 18.68 4.65
CA ARG A 19 20.02 19.08 3.52
C ARG A 19 19.90 18.11 2.35
N ALA A 20 19.76 16.81 2.61
CA ALA A 20 19.60 15.82 1.56
C ALA A 20 18.24 15.93 0.84
N ILE A 21 17.14 16.14 1.59
CA ILE A 21 15.80 16.28 1.01
C ILE A 21 15.58 17.63 0.32
N ALA A 22 16.33 18.68 0.69
CA ALA A 22 16.29 19.97 0.00
C ALA A 22 16.75 19.87 -1.48
N ASN A 23 17.58 18.88 -1.81
CA ASN A 23 18.06 18.64 -3.18
C ASN A 23 17.03 17.86 -4.01
N VAL A 24 15.95 18.52 -4.40
CA VAL A 24 14.91 17.94 -5.25
C VAL A 24 15.49 17.56 -6.63
N PRO A 25 15.24 16.33 -7.14
CA PRO A 25 15.73 15.94 -8.46
C PRO A 25 15.19 16.89 -9.55
N PRO A 26 16.06 17.49 -10.39
CA PRO A 26 15.64 18.48 -11.38
C PRO A 26 14.81 17.86 -12.52
N VAL A 27 15.02 16.56 -12.78
CA VAL A 27 14.33 15.83 -13.85
C VAL A 27 13.28 14.90 -13.24
N PRO A 28 12.03 14.90 -13.74
CA PRO A 28 10.96 14.01 -13.30
C PRO A 28 11.13 12.60 -13.89
N GLU A 29 12.31 12.03 -13.72
CA GLU A 29 12.65 10.68 -14.12
C GLU A 29 12.63 9.74 -12.92
N LYS A 30 11.89 8.64 -13.04
CA LYS A 30 11.65 7.68 -11.95
C LYS A 30 12.93 7.20 -11.27
N ARG A 31 14.04 7.05 -12.00
CA ARG A 31 15.33 6.57 -11.48
C ARG A 31 15.94 7.52 -10.43
N TYR A 32 15.94 8.82 -10.69
CA TYR A 32 16.47 9.82 -9.75
C TYR A 32 15.55 10.01 -8.55
N TRP A 33 14.23 10.02 -8.82
CA TRP A 33 13.22 10.09 -7.77
C TRP A 33 13.21 8.86 -6.85
N GLN A 34 13.58 7.68 -7.36
CA GLN A 34 13.71 6.50 -6.53
C GLN A 34 14.71 6.74 -5.39
N ARG A 35 15.95 7.15 -5.70
CA ARG A 35 16.98 7.44 -4.68
C ARG A 35 16.52 8.53 -3.71
N TYR A 36 15.94 9.59 -4.25
CA TYR A 36 15.42 10.70 -3.46
C TYR A 36 14.35 10.25 -2.45
N ILE A 37 13.40 9.42 -2.88
CA ILE A 37 12.35 8.90 -2.00
C ILE A 37 12.90 7.92 -0.95
N TYR A 38 13.95 7.17 -1.28
CA TYR A 38 14.63 6.36 -0.26
C TYR A 38 15.24 7.23 0.85
N LEU A 39 15.73 8.44 0.55
CA LEU A 39 16.20 9.37 1.58
C LEU A 39 15.05 9.80 2.50
N TRP A 40 13.89 10.15 1.94
CA TRP A 40 12.68 10.47 2.72
C TRP A 40 12.22 9.30 3.58
N ILE A 41 12.19 8.09 3.02
CA ILE A 41 11.82 6.88 3.76
C ILE A 41 12.79 6.63 4.92
N ASN A 42 14.10 6.71 4.67
CA ASN A 42 15.11 6.52 5.70
C ASN A 42 14.99 7.58 6.78
N TYR A 43 14.70 8.83 6.41
CA TYR A 43 14.53 9.90 7.37
C TYR A 43 13.29 9.68 8.25
N ALA A 44 12.14 9.34 7.65
CA ALA A 44 10.92 9.04 8.40
C ALA A 44 11.08 7.80 9.31
N LEU A 45 11.81 6.78 8.86
CA LEU A 45 12.14 5.60 9.67
C LEU A 45 13.08 5.95 10.83
N TYR A 46 14.07 6.82 10.61
CA TYR A 46 14.94 7.31 11.67
C TYR A 46 14.14 8.08 12.73
N GLU A 47 13.24 8.99 12.30
CA GLU A 47 12.39 9.73 13.26
C GLU A 47 11.48 8.77 14.05
N GLU A 48 10.94 7.75 13.40
CA GLU A 48 10.08 6.76 14.06
C GLU A 48 10.84 5.83 15.03
N LEU A 49 11.96 5.25 14.60
CA LEU A 49 12.64 4.16 15.32
C LEU A 49 13.72 4.66 16.29
N ASP A 50 14.48 5.68 15.89
CA ASP A 50 15.64 6.17 16.65
C ASP A 50 15.32 7.44 17.43
N ALA A 51 14.64 8.40 16.79
CA ALA A 51 14.30 9.66 17.43
C ALA A 51 13.11 9.53 18.39
N GLY A 52 12.15 8.67 18.05
CA GLY A 52 10.89 8.45 18.76
C GLY A 52 9.81 9.50 18.45
N ASP A 53 10.00 10.30 17.41
CA ASP A 53 9.13 11.41 17.03
C ASP A 53 8.16 10.99 15.91
N MET A 54 7.03 10.43 16.33
CA MET A 54 6.03 9.85 15.43
C MET A 54 5.27 10.92 14.64
N GLU A 55 5.11 12.10 15.22
CA GLU A 55 4.40 13.21 14.59
C GLU A 55 5.24 13.78 13.45
N ARG A 56 6.54 13.98 13.70
CA ARG A 56 7.50 14.36 12.65
C ARG A 56 7.61 13.29 11.56
N ALA A 57 7.68 12.00 11.91
CA ALA A 57 7.65 10.93 10.93
C ALA A 57 6.40 10.98 10.03
N ARG A 58 5.24 11.28 10.62
CA ARG A 58 3.97 11.43 9.88
C ARG A 58 4.02 12.62 8.93
N ASP A 59 4.54 13.75 9.36
CA ASP A 59 4.66 14.95 8.53
C ASP A 59 5.65 14.74 7.38
N LEU A 60 6.79 14.07 7.62
CA LEU A 60 7.73 13.68 6.56
C LEU A 60 7.08 12.79 5.49
N TYR A 61 6.25 11.81 5.90
CA TYR A 61 5.50 11.00 4.93
C TYR A 61 4.50 11.85 4.14
N ARG A 62 3.77 12.76 4.81
CA ARG A 62 2.80 13.65 4.13
C ARG A 62 3.47 14.56 3.12
N GLU A 63 4.57 15.21 3.50
CA GLU A 63 5.34 16.10 2.62
C GLU A 63 5.89 15.34 1.42
N CYS A 64 6.53 14.19 1.65
CA CYS A 64 7.06 13.38 0.56
C CYS A 64 5.95 12.94 -0.40
N LEU A 65 4.78 12.54 0.11
CA LEU A 65 3.63 12.19 -0.71
C LEU A 65 3.05 13.38 -1.49
N GLN A 66 3.19 14.62 -1.01
CA GLN A 66 2.78 15.81 -1.77
C GLN A 66 3.78 16.18 -2.86
N LEU A 67 5.07 15.99 -2.60
CA LEU A 67 6.15 16.31 -3.55
C LEU A 67 6.19 15.38 -4.77
N ILE A 68 5.81 14.11 -4.60
CA ILE A 68 5.86 13.13 -5.69
C ILE A 68 4.85 13.50 -6.81
N PRO A 69 5.30 13.65 -8.07
CA PRO A 69 4.41 13.86 -9.20
C PRO A 69 3.71 12.56 -9.60
N HIS A 70 2.67 12.17 -8.84
CA HIS A 70 1.92 10.90 -8.99
C HIS A 70 1.38 10.66 -10.41
N LYS A 71 1.17 11.73 -11.19
CA LYS A 71 0.74 11.64 -12.59
C LYS A 71 1.77 11.00 -13.52
N LYS A 72 3.07 11.14 -13.22
CA LYS A 72 4.17 10.60 -14.04
C LYS A 72 4.66 9.26 -13.52
N PHE A 73 4.80 9.15 -12.21
CA PHE A 73 5.20 7.91 -11.54
C PHE A 73 4.72 7.93 -10.10
N SER A 74 4.61 6.76 -9.52
CA SER A 74 4.30 6.61 -8.10
C SER A 74 5.04 5.43 -7.51
N PHE A 75 5.21 5.46 -6.19
CA PHE A 75 5.93 4.47 -5.42
C PHE A 75 4.99 3.84 -4.39
N ALA A 76 4.62 2.57 -4.58
CA ALA A 76 3.76 1.88 -3.63
C ALA A 76 4.37 1.84 -2.22
N LYS A 77 5.70 1.71 -2.13
CA LYS A 77 6.42 1.55 -0.86
C LYS A 77 6.14 2.70 0.12
N ILE A 78 6.13 3.95 -0.35
CA ILE A 78 5.93 5.09 0.56
C ILE A 78 4.48 5.18 1.07
N TRP A 79 3.49 4.93 0.21
CA TRP A 79 2.08 4.85 0.62
C TRP A 79 1.86 3.76 1.68
N LEU A 80 2.47 2.60 1.47
CA LEU A 80 2.37 1.48 2.42
C LEU A 80 3.05 1.79 3.74
N LEU A 81 4.24 2.38 3.73
CA LEU A 81 4.95 2.75 4.97
C LEU A 81 4.20 3.82 5.76
N ALA A 82 3.65 4.83 5.10
CA ALA A 82 2.82 5.85 5.74
C ALA A 82 1.56 5.24 6.39
N ALA A 83 0.90 4.29 5.72
CA ALA A 83 -0.23 3.58 6.30
C ALA A 83 0.17 2.66 7.48
N LEU A 84 1.30 1.97 7.38
CA LEU A 84 1.83 1.12 8.46
C LEU A 84 2.27 1.94 9.68
N LEU A 85 2.76 3.17 9.50
CA LEU A 85 2.98 4.10 10.61
C LEU A 85 1.67 4.38 11.34
N GLU A 86 0.60 4.74 10.63
CA GLU A 86 -0.70 5.01 11.26
C GLU A 86 -1.28 3.77 11.97
N ILE A 87 -1.09 2.57 11.40
CA ILE A 87 -1.51 1.32 12.07
C ILE A 87 -0.73 1.10 13.37
N ARG A 88 0.58 1.35 13.37
CA ARG A 88 1.41 1.26 14.59
C ARG A 88 1.00 2.28 15.65
N GLN A 89 0.48 3.43 15.22
CA GLN A 89 -0.12 4.45 16.07
C GLN A 89 -1.60 4.18 16.43
N LEU A 90 -2.11 2.98 16.12
CA LEU A 90 -3.51 2.58 16.32
C LEU A 90 -4.54 3.48 15.61
N ASN A 91 -4.11 4.27 14.64
CA ASN A 91 -4.94 5.16 13.83
C ASN A 91 -5.39 4.46 12.54
N LEU A 92 -6.36 3.56 12.68
CA LEU A 92 -6.90 2.80 11.54
C LEU A 92 -7.59 3.71 10.51
N GLU A 93 -8.24 4.79 10.94
CA GLU A 93 -8.90 5.72 10.03
C GLU A 93 -7.89 6.48 9.15
N GLY A 94 -6.80 6.95 9.76
CA GLY A 94 -5.68 7.55 9.05
C GLY A 94 -5.07 6.60 8.01
N ALA A 95 -4.80 5.35 8.42
CA ALA A 95 -4.27 4.33 7.53
C ALA A 95 -5.19 4.07 6.32
N ARG A 96 -6.50 3.94 6.56
CA ARG A 96 -7.52 3.76 5.51
C ARG A 96 -7.59 4.94 4.56
N LYS A 97 -7.52 6.17 5.08
CA LYS A 97 -7.53 7.40 4.26
C LYS A 97 -6.30 7.46 3.36
N ILE A 98 -5.12 7.11 3.89
CA ILE A 98 -3.86 7.06 3.11
C ILE A 98 -3.97 6.01 2.00
N LEU A 99 -4.38 4.78 2.32
CA LEU A 99 -4.50 3.69 1.34
C LEU A 99 -5.59 3.94 0.30
N GLY A 100 -6.73 4.52 0.70
CA GLY A 100 -7.78 4.94 -0.22
C GLY A 100 -7.31 6.04 -1.18
N THR A 101 -6.57 7.03 -0.68
CA THR A 101 -5.94 8.06 -1.52
C THR A 101 -4.91 7.46 -2.46
N ALA A 102 -4.14 6.47 -1.99
CA ALA A 102 -3.16 5.77 -2.81
C ALA A 102 -3.82 5.03 -3.98
N ILE A 103 -4.94 4.34 -3.75
CA ILE A 103 -5.72 3.69 -4.81
C ILE A 103 -6.24 4.73 -5.82
N ALA A 104 -6.78 5.86 -5.34
CA ALA A 104 -7.34 6.88 -6.23
C ALA A 104 -6.28 7.59 -7.09
N LYS A 105 -5.09 7.88 -6.52
CA LYS A 105 -4.02 8.60 -7.24
C LYS A 105 -3.07 7.68 -8.00
N SER A 106 -2.88 6.46 -7.51
CA SER A 106 -1.86 5.53 -7.97
C SER A 106 -2.30 4.09 -7.70
N PRO A 107 -3.28 3.57 -8.44
CA PRO A 107 -3.68 2.17 -8.30
C PRO A 107 -2.49 1.26 -8.68
N LYS A 108 -2.16 0.32 -7.79
CA LYS A 108 -1.12 -0.70 -8.00
C LYS A 108 -1.49 -1.96 -7.25
N ASP A 109 -1.17 -3.12 -7.82
CA ASP A 109 -1.41 -4.44 -7.21
C ASP A 109 -0.92 -4.51 -5.76
N LYS A 110 0.30 -4.04 -5.50
CA LYS A 110 0.90 -4.11 -4.15
C LYS A 110 0.10 -3.31 -3.12
N ILE A 111 -0.57 -2.22 -3.52
CA ILE A 111 -1.38 -1.40 -2.61
C ILE A 111 -2.69 -2.12 -2.32
N PHE A 112 -3.39 -2.64 -3.34
CA PHE A 112 -4.61 -3.42 -3.15
C PHE A 112 -4.35 -4.65 -2.27
N LYS A 113 -3.35 -5.47 -2.60
CA LYS A 113 -3.00 -6.67 -1.83
C LYS A 113 -2.75 -6.36 -0.36
N LYS A 114 -1.94 -5.35 -0.07
CA LYS A 114 -1.62 -5.00 1.32
C LYS A 114 -2.81 -4.38 2.06
N TYR A 115 -3.62 -3.57 1.39
CA TYR A 115 -4.81 -2.99 2.01
C TYR A 115 -5.85 -4.05 2.35
N ILE A 116 -6.09 -5.00 1.44
CA ILE A 116 -6.96 -6.13 1.67
C ILE A 116 -6.43 -6.99 2.83
N GLU A 117 -5.13 -7.29 2.86
CA GLU A 117 -4.50 -8.04 3.95
C GLU A 117 -4.72 -7.36 5.32
N ILE A 118 -4.59 -6.04 5.39
CA ILE A 118 -4.85 -5.26 6.60
C ILE A 118 -6.32 -5.39 7.02
N GLU A 119 -7.27 -5.24 6.10
CA GLU A 119 -8.70 -5.34 6.44
C GLU A 119 -9.13 -6.77 6.80
N LEU A 120 -8.51 -7.79 6.18
CA LEU A 120 -8.72 -9.20 6.53
C LEU A 120 -8.24 -9.50 7.94
N ASN A 121 -7.06 -9.01 8.33
CA ASN A 121 -6.54 -9.17 9.69
C ASN A 121 -7.42 -8.47 10.74
N LEU A 122 -8.16 -7.43 10.33
CA LEU A 122 -9.13 -6.74 11.17
C LEU A 122 -10.54 -7.39 11.13
N GLY A 123 -10.75 -8.46 10.34
CA GLY A 123 -12.03 -9.14 10.18
C GLY A 123 -13.10 -8.33 9.42
N ASN A 124 -12.72 -7.26 8.71
CA ASN A 124 -13.67 -6.39 8.02
C ASN A 124 -14.00 -6.91 6.61
N PHE A 125 -14.67 -8.06 6.54
CA PHE A 125 -14.94 -8.77 5.28
C PHE A 125 -15.70 -7.94 4.25
N ASP A 126 -16.68 -7.12 4.66
CA ASP A 126 -17.41 -6.24 3.75
C ASP A 126 -16.53 -5.17 3.09
N ARG A 127 -15.48 -4.71 3.81
CA ARG A 127 -14.49 -3.81 3.22
C ARG A 127 -13.58 -4.56 2.26
N CYS A 128 -13.19 -5.79 2.59
CA CYS A 128 -12.40 -6.63 1.70
C CYS A 128 -13.12 -6.86 0.37
N ARG A 129 -14.44 -7.14 0.39
CA ARG A 129 -15.28 -7.26 -0.82
C ARG A 129 -15.21 -6.01 -1.69
N LYS A 130 -15.50 -4.84 -1.11
CA LYS A 130 -15.41 -3.54 -1.82
C LYS A 130 -14.01 -3.25 -2.37
N LEU A 131 -12.96 -3.71 -1.70
CA LEU A 131 -11.59 -3.56 -2.19
C LEU A 131 -11.29 -4.51 -3.35
N TYR A 132 -11.75 -5.77 -3.30
CA TYR A 132 -11.63 -6.71 -4.41
C TYR A 132 -12.43 -6.22 -5.64
N GLU A 133 -13.66 -5.75 -5.45
CA GLU A 133 -14.45 -5.14 -6.53
C GLU A 133 -13.70 -3.98 -7.21
N LYS A 134 -13.13 -3.06 -6.42
CA LYS A 134 -12.31 -1.96 -6.96
C LYS A 134 -11.04 -2.43 -7.63
N TYR A 135 -10.42 -3.49 -7.11
CA TYR A 135 -9.21 -4.06 -7.67
C TYR A 135 -9.49 -4.66 -9.06
N LEU A 136 -10.57 -5.43 -9.16
CA LEU A 136 -11.02 -6.07 -10.39
C LEU A 136 -11.61 -5.08 -11.40
N HIS A 137 -12.22 -3.99 -10.94
CA HIS A 137 -12.61 -2.89 -11.83
C HIS A 137 -11.38 -2.21 -12.48
N TRP A 138 -10.28 -2.09 -11.74
CA TRP A 138 -9.04 -1.51 -12.28
C TRP A 138 -8.25 -2.48 -13.16
N SER A 139 -8.25 -3.77 -12.84
CA SER A 139 -7.52 -4.82 -13.57
C SER A 139 -8.38 -6.09 -13.65
N PRO A 140 -9.37 -6.13 -14.58
CA PRO A 140 -10.28 -7.26 -14.75
C PRO A 140 -9.57 -8.52 -15.26
N GLU A 141 -8.45 -8.37 -15.97
CA GLU A 141 -7.62 -9.47 -16.48
C GLU A 141 -6.86 -10.24 -15.38
N ASN A 142 -6.81 -9.70 -14.16
CA ASN A 142 -5.97 -10.21 -13.08
C ASN A 142 -6.57 -11.46 -12.41
N CYS A 143 -6.21 -12.64 -12.92
CA CYS A 143 -6.64 -13.92 -12.35
C CYS A 143 -6.29 -14.08 -10.87
N TYR A 144 -5.16 -13.53 -10.41
CA TYR A 144 -4.79 -13.62 -8.99
C TYR A 144 -5.82 -12.92 -8.10
N ALA A 145 -6.30 -11.74 -8.51
CA ALA A 145 -7.32 -11.00 -7.77
C ALA A 145 -8.65 -11.78 -7.73
N TRP A 146 -9.06 -12.39 -8.84
CA TRP A 146 -10.27 -13.23 -8.91
C TRP A 146 -10.16 -14.45 -7.99
N THR A 147 -9.06 -15.21 -8.07
CA THR A 147 -8.85 -16.38 -7.22
C THR A 147 -8.84 -16.01 -5.74
N LYS A 148 -8.17 -14.91 -5.37
CA LYS A 148 -8.15 -14.44 -3.98
C LYS A 148 -9.50 -13.92 -3.49
N TYR A 149 -10.31 -13.35 -4.37
CA TYR A 149 -11.66 -12.97 -4.02
C TYR A 149 -12.56 -14.20 -3.80
N ALA A 150 -12.47 -15.21 -4.66
CA ALA A 150 -13.17 -16.47 -4.46
C ALA A 150 -12.72 -17.18 -3.16
N GLU A 151 -11.41 -17.27 -2.89
CA GLU A 151 -10.88 -17.82 -1.64
C GLU A 151 -11.47 -17.13 -0.39
N LEU A 152 -11.66 -15.80 -0.45
CA LEU A 152 -12.31 -15.05 0.63
C LEU A 152 -13.75 -15.54 0.84
N GLU A 153 -14.58 -15.58 -0.20
CA GLU A 153 -15.98 -16.03 -0.07
C GLU A 153 -16.07 -17.51 0.34
N LYS A 154 -15.11 -18.34 -0.10
CA LYS A 154 -14.99 -19.74 0.37
C LYS A 154 -14.74 -19.81 1.87
N SER A 155 -13.84 -18.97 2.38
CA SER A 155 -13.52 -18.92 3.82
C SER A 155 -14.69 -18.43 4.69
N LEU A 156 -15.63 -17.70 4.10
CA LEU A 156 -16.86 -17.22 4.75
C LEU A 156 -18.04 -18.20 4.61
N CYS A 157 -17.83 -19.35 3.95
CA CYS A 157 -18.88 -20.30 3.60
C CYS A 157 -20.01 -19.72 2.73
N GLU A 158 -19.70 -18.67 1.96
CA GLU A 158 -20.63 -17.95 1.08
C GLU A 158 -20.58 -18.55 -0.34
N THR A 159 -21.10 -19.76 -0.48
CA THR A 159 -20.98 -20.56 -1.72
C THR A 159 -21.61 -19.92 -2.94
N GLU A 160 -22.78 -19.30 -2.81
CA GLU A 160 -23.45 -18.61 -3.92
C GLU A 160 -22.64 -17.42 -4.42
N ARG A 161 -22.07 -16.63 -3.50
CA ARG A 161 -21.20 -15.50 -3.86
C ARG A 161 -19.91 -15.97 -4.48
N ASN A 162 -19.32 -17.03 -3.93
CA ASN A 162 -18.11 -17.63 -4.50
C ASN A 162 -18.33 -18.04 -5.97
N ARG A 163 -19.43 -18.74 -6.26
CA ARG A 163 -19.84 -19.11 -7.62
C ARG A 163 -20.01 -17.89 -8.51
N ALA A 164 -20.73 -16.87 -8.03
CA ALA A 164 -20.92 -15.62 -8.78
C ALA A 164 -19.59 -14.93 -9.12
N VAL A 165 -18.60 -14.95 -8.21
CA VAL A 165 -17.26 -14.41 -8.47
C VAL A 165 -16.56 -15.18 -9.59
N PHE A 166 -16.63 -16.52 -9.60
CA PHE A 166 -16.07 -17.32 -10.69
C PHE A 166 -16.79 -17.11 -12.02
N GLU A 167 -18.13 -17.03 -12.01
CA GLU A 167 -18.94 -16.75 -13.21
C GLU A 167 -18.61 -15.37 -13.81
N LEU A 168 -18.42 -14.35 -12.97
CA LEU A 168 -17.97 -13.03 -13.41
C LEU A 168 -16.55 -13.04 -13.98
N ALA A 169 -15.68 -13.89 -13.43
CA ALA A 169 -14.31 -14.02 -13.88
C ALA A 169 -14.22 -14.70 -15.26
N ILE A 170 -14.97 -15.78 -15.50
CA ILE A 170 -15.00 -16.47 -16.81
C ILE A 170 -15.69 -15.64 -17.90
N ALA A 171 -16.58 -14.72 -17.52
CA ALA A 171 -17.22 -13.79 -18.45
C ALA A 171 -16.27 -12.67 -18.93
N GLN A 172 -15.09 -12.52 -18.33
CA GLN A 172 -14.12 -11.51 -18.78
C GLN A 172 -13.56 -11.86 -20.16
N PRO A 173 -13.39 -10.86 -21.06
CA PRO A 173 -12.97 -11.09 -22.43
C PRO A 173 -11.51 -11.53 -22.56
N ALA A 174 -10.67 -11.18 -21.58
CA ALA A 174 -9.26 -11.55 -21.54
C ALA A 174 -8.84 -11.76 -20.07
N LEU A 175 -8.03 -12.78 -19.85
CA LEU A 175 -7.52 -13.20 -18.55
C LEU A 175 -6.04 -13.55 -18.68
N ASP A 176 -5.20 -13.12 -17.74
CA ASP A 176 -3.74 -13.30 -17.82
C ASP A 176 -3.32 -14.77 -17.68
N MET A 177 -3.88 -15.47 -16.70
CA MET A 177 -3.60 -16.90 -16.43
C MET A 177 -4.91 -17.66 -16.23
N PRO A 178 -5.65 -17.95 -17.32
CA PRO A 178 -6.97 -18.58 -17.22
C PRO A 178 -6.88 -19.94 -16.54
N GLU A 179 -5.88 -20.76 -16.86
CA GLU A 179 -5.75 -22.16 -16.38
C GLU A 179 -5.84 -22.29 -14.85
N LEU A 180 -5.21 -21.38 -14.12
CA LEU A 180 -5.25 -21.36 -12.66
C LEU A 180 -6.65 -21.04 -12.13
N LEU A 181 -7.35 -20.13 -12.79
CA LEU A 181 -8.73 -19.76 -12.44
C LEU A 181 -9.69 -20.92 -12.74
N TRP A 182 -9.58 -21.55 -13.91
CA TRP A 182 -10.40 -22.72 -14.29
C TRP A 182 -10.18 -23.88 -13.32
N LYS A 183 -8.93 -24.17 -12.97
CA LYS A 183 -8.62 -25.19 -11.97
C LYS A 183 -9.27 -24.87 -10.62
N ALA A 184 -9.13 -23.64 -10.14
CA ALA A 184 -9.73 -23.22 -8.88
C ALA A 184 -11.27 -23.32 -8.90
N TYR A 185 -11.89 -23.07 -10.05
CA TYR A 185 -13.34 -23.20 -10.21
C TYR A 185 -13.79 -24.66 -10.23
N ILE A 186 -13.08 -25.53 -10.95
CA ILE A 186 -13.35 -26.98 -10.95
C ILE A 186 -13.19 -27.56 -9.53
N ASP A 187 -12.11 -27.19 -8.83
CA ASP A 187 -11.86 -27.60 -7.45
C ASP A 187 -12.90 -27.07 -6.44
N PHE A 188 -13.72 -26.09 -6.84
CA PHE A 188 -14.84 -25.57 -6.04
C PHE A 188 -16.16 -26.30 -6.33
N GLU A 189 -16.39 -26.74 -7.56
CA GLU A 189 -17.60 -27.47 -7.97
C GLU A 189 -17.58 -28.97 -7.61
N LEU A 190 -16.40 -29.52 -7.34
CA LEU A 190 -16.19 -30.90 -6.86
C LEU A 190 -16.39 -31.02 -5.35
#